data_AF-A0A9N8D6T4-F1
#
_entry.id   AF-A0A9N8D6T4-F1
#
_cell.length_a   1.000
_cell.length_b   1.000
_cell.length_c   1.000
_cell.angle_alpha   90.00
_cell.angle_beta   90.00
_cell.angle_gamma   90.00
#
_symmetry.space_group_name_H-M   'P 1'
#
loop_
_entity.id
_entity.type
_entity.pdbx_description
1 polymer ?
#
loop_
_entity_poly.entity_id
_entity_poly.type
_entity_poly.pdbx_seq_one_letter_code
_entity_poly.pdbx_strand_id
1 'polypeptide(L)'
;MYDWKRSKHGILQNKNSYWGRPGKSPLHKLKDTNYYKYSMQLNLYRELLERFYEFKVSNMFIVRFHPSSDTYEKVKVGRMEAETNALLEHRQAETNALLEQRHDDLDGEEALVAGVLALNI
;
A
#
# COMPACT_ATOMS: atom_id res chain seq x y z
N MET A 1 8.32 -11.01 -7.10
CA MET A 1 7.56 -11.02 -5.83
C MET A 1 6.23 -11.72 -6.05
N TYR A 2 5.87 -12.65 -5.16
CA TYR A 2 4.59 -13.36 -5.16
C TYR A 2 3.91 -13.11 -3.81
N ASP A 3 2.63 -12.78 -3.84
CA ASP A 3 1.80 -12.60 -2.65
C ASP A 3 0.63 -13.58 -2.71
N TRP A 4 0.51 -14.42 -1.67
CA TRP A 4 -0.45 -15.50 -1.62
C TRP A 4 -1.68 -15.10 -0.80
N LYS A 5 -2.87 -15.19 -1.40
CA LYS A 5 -4.14 -14.80 -0.76
C LYS A 5 -5.09 -15.99 -0.61
N ARG A 6 -5.67 -16.14 0.58
CA ARG A 6 -6.80 -17.05 0.84
C ARG A 6 -8.12 -16.29 0.82
N SER A 7 -8.57 -15.92 -0.36
CA SER A 7 -9.86 -15.23 -0.55
C SER A 7 -10.88 -16.17 -1.17
N LYS A 8 -12.09 -16.21 -0.61
CA LYS A 8 -13.23 -16.93 -1.18
C LYS A 8 -13.57 -16.41 -2.59
N HIS A 9 -13.54 -15.10 -2.75
CA HIS A 9 -13.81 -14.44 -4.04
C HIS A 9 -12.54 -14.33 -4.88
N GLY A 10 -12.68 -14.51 -6.19
CA GLY A 10 -11.59 -14.38 -7.15
C GLY A 10 -10.97 -12.98 -7.15
N ILE A 11 -9.70 -12.90 -7.56
CA ILE A 11 -8.94 -11.65 -7.61
C ILE A 11 -9.63 -10.65 -8.56
N LEU A 12 -10.15 -11.17 -9.68
CA LEU A 12 -10.80 -10.40 -10.75
C LEU A 12 -12.34 -10.47 -10.72
N GLN A 13 -12.92 -11.28 -9.82
CA GLN A 13 -14.35 -11.61 -9.82
C GLN A 13 -15.25 -10.39 -9.54
N ASN A 14 -14.67 -9.30 -9.06
CA ASN A 14 -15.37 -8.08 -8.64
C ASN A 14 -15.12 -6.86 -9.54
N LYS A 15 -14.71 -7.03 -10.82
CA LYS A 15 -14.52 -5.90 -11.75
C LYS A 15 -15.75 -4.98 -11.86
N ASN A 16 -16.95 -5.55 -11.72
CA ASN A 16 -18.24 -4.86 -11.74
C ASN A 16 -18.89 -4.71 -10.34
N SER A 17 -18.32 -5.33 -9.29
CA SER A 17 -18.80 -5.24 -7.89
C SER A 17 -18.22 -4.04 -7.14
N TYR A 18 -17.61 -3.10 -7.86
CA TYR A 18 -17.40 -1.77 -7.34
C TYR A 18 -18.78 -1.15 -7.16
N TRP A 19 -19.33 -1.18 -5.94
CA TRP A 19 -20.63 -0.62 -5.56
C TRP A 19 -20.65 0.93 -5.67
N GLY A 20 -20.00 1.50 -6.68
CA GLY A 20 -19.76 2.93 -6.82
C GLY A 20 -18.70 3.50 -5.88
N ARG A 21 -18.06 2.71 -5.02
CA ARG A 21 -17.24 3.21 -3.89
C ARG A 21 -15.75 3.37 -4.20
N PRO A 22 -15.24 4.59 -4.43
CA PRO A 22 -13.84 4.80 -4.77
C PRO A 22 -12.91 4.42 -3.63
N GLY A 23 -11.63 4.22 -3.94
CA GLY A 23 -10.59 4.26 -2.94
C GLY A 23 -10.68 5.57 -2.12
N LYS A 24 -10.25 5.52 -0.87
CA LYS A 24 -10.13 6.75 -0.07
C LYS A 24 -9.02 7.62 -0.66
N SER A 25 -9.06 8.93 -0.40
CA SER A 25 -7.93 9.82 -0.73
C SER A 25 -6.63 9.23 -0.16
N PRO A 26 -5.51 9.22 -0.92
CA PRO A 26 -5.30 9.82 -2.24
C PRO A 26 -5.69 8.93 -3.44
N LEU A 27 -6.24 7.74 -3.20
CA LEU A 27 -6.48 6.68 -4.19
C LEU A 27 -7.89 6.69 -4.80
N HIS A 28 -8.55 7.85 -4.86
CA HIS A 28 -9.94 8.00 -5.33
C HIS A 28 -10.18 7.53 -6.78
N LYS A 29 -9.13 7.47 -7.60
CA LYS A 29 -9.19 6.96 -8.98
C LYS A 29 -9.30 5.44 -9.04
N LEU A 30 -8.94 4.73 -7.97
CA LEU A 30 -8.95 3.29 -7.92
C LEU A 30 -10.30 2.75 -7.49
N LYS A 31 -10.65 1.58 -8.04
CA LYS A 31 -11.87 0.88 -7.65
C LYS A 31 -11.63 0.09 -6.36
N ASP A 32 -12.55 0.17 -5.39
CA ASP A 32 -12.57 -0.70 -4.22
C ASP A 32 -12.85 -2.17 -4.63
N THR A 33 -11.80 -2.88 -5.01
CA THR A 33 -11.83 -4.27 -5.47
C THR A 33 -10.64 -5.04 -4.91
N ASN A 34 -10.75 -6.37 -4.86
CA ASN A 34 -9.66 -7.25 -4.44
C ASN A 34 -8.39 -7.01 -5.24
N TYR A 35 -8.51 -6.88 -6.57
CA TYR A 35 -7.37 -6.61 -7.44
C TYR A 35 -6.61 -5.34 -7.02
N TYR A 36 -7.28 -4.19 -6.90
CA TYR A 36 -6.60 -2.94 -6.57
C TYR A 36 -6.06 -2.91 -5.14
N LYS A 37 -6.77 -3.51 -4.17
CA LYS A 37 -6.27 -3.66 -2.79
C LYS A 37 -4.95 -4.41 -2.75
N TYR A 38 -4.90 -5.59 -3.36
CA TYR A 38 -3.71 -6.43 -3.35
C TYR A 38 -2.59 -5.85 -4.24
N SER A 39 -2.96 -5.19 -5.35
CA SER A 39 -1.98 -4.53 -6.23
C SER A 39 -1.30 -3.35 -5.54
N MET A 40 -2.04 -2.54 -4.78
CA MET A 40 -1.47 -1.44 -4.00
C MET A 40 -0.56 -1.94 -2.89
N GLN A 41 -0.93 -3.00 -2.18
CA GLN A 41 -0.06 -3.65 -1.18
C GLN A 41 1.28 -4.06 -1.80
N LEU A 42 1.24 -4.80 -2.92
CA LEU A 42 2.44 -5.25 -3.63
C LEU A 42 3.30 -4.09 -4.12
N ASN A 43 2.70 -3.04 -4.69
CA ASN A 43 3.45 -1.88 -5.17
C ASN A 43 4.12 -1.11 -4.02
N LEU A 44 3.46 -0.99 -2.87
CA LEU A 44 4.07 -0.40 -1.67
C LEU A 44 5.25 -1.23 -1.17
N TYR A 45 5.09 -2.55 -1.07
CA TYR A 45 6.21 -3.43 -0.67
C TYR A 45 7.38 -3.36 -1.63
N ARG A 46 7.11 -3.31 -2.95
CA ARG A 46 8.17 -3.07 -3.93
C ARG A 46 8.89 -1.78 -3.60
N GLU A 47 8.17 -0.69 -3.42
CA GLU A 47 8.79 0.62 -3.21
C GLU A 47 9.71 0.62 -1.97
N LEU A 48 9.27 -0.02 -0.88
CA LEU A 48 10.12 -0.19 0.31
C LEU A 48 11.36 -1.04 0.03
N LEU A 49 11.21 -2.18 -0.66
CA LEU A 49 12.34 -3.07 -0.99
C LEU A 49 13.35 -2.39 -1.91
N GLU A 50 12.89 -1.64 -2.91
CA GLU A 50 13.77 -0.99 -3.88
C GLU A 50 14.46 0.25 -3.33
N ARG A 51 13.84 0.95 -2.36
CA ARG A 51 14.42 2.14 -1.70
C ARG A 51 15.41 1.77 -0.59
N PHE A 52 15.05 0.82 0.27
CA PHE A 52 15.76 0.61 1.54
C PHE A 52 16.61 -0.65 1.59
N TYR A 53 16.45 -1.57 0.63
CA TYR A 53 17.07 -2.90 0.71
C TYR A 53 17.82 -3.30 -0.57
N GLU A 54 18.04 -2.36 -1.49
CA GLU A 54 18.77 -2.56 -2.76
C GLU A 54 18.25 -3.71 -3.66
N PHE A 55 17.07 -4.26 -3.36
CA PHE A 55 16.44 -5.28 -4.20
C PHE A 55 15.81 -4.63 -5.42
N LYS A 56 15.79 -5.33 -6.56
CA LYS A 56 15.03 -4.92 -7.75
C LYS A 56 13.92 -5.92 -8.03
N VAL A 57 12.67 -5.45 -8.05
CA VAL A 57 11.50 -6.29 -8.29
C VAL A 57 11.12 -6.23 -9.76
N SER A 58 11.46 -7.30 -10.49
CA SER A 58 11.17 -7.41 -11.92
C SER A 58 9.69 -7.66 -12.23
N ASN A 59 9.04 -8.52 -11.43
CA ASN A 59 7.65 -8.91 -11.63
C ASN A 59 6.93 -9.11 -10.30
N MET A 60 5.64 -8.77 -10.27
CA MET A 60 4.76 -8.96 -9.13
C MET A 60 3.56 -9.80 -9.53
N PHE A 61 3.16 -10.73 -8.66
CA PHE A 61 2.02 -11.60 -8.89
C PHE A 61 1.21 -11.77 -7.62
N ILE A 62 -0.11 -11.72 -7.77
CA ILE A 62 -1.06 -12.17 -6.75
C ILE A 62 -1.41 -13.61 -7.09
N VAL A 63 -1.30 -14.50 -6.11
CA VAL A 63 -1.72 -15.90 -6.26
C VAL A 63 -2.82 -16.18 -5.25
N ARG A 64 -3.99 -16.63 -5.70
CA ARG A 64 -5.11 -16.98 -4.83
C ARG A 64 -5.32 -18.48 -4.81
N PHE A 65 -5.44 -19.02 -3.60
CA PHE A 65 -5.87 -20.39 -3.33
C PHE A 65 -7.07 -20.35 -2.38
N HIS A 66 -8.12 -21.11 -2.68
CA HIS A 66 -9.26 -21.24 -1.78
C HIS A 66 -9.88 -22.63 -1.90
N PRO A 67 -10.28 -23.29 -0.79
CA PRO A 67 -10.85 -24.64 -0.84
C PRO A 67 -12.12 -24.78 -1.68
N SER A 68 -12.87 -23.69 -1.87
CA SER A 68 -14.07 -23.68 -2.73
C SER A 68 -13.76 -23.47 -4.22
N SER A 69 -12.50 -23.57 -4.63
CA SER A 69 -12.02 -23.34 -5.99
C SER A 69 -11.15 -24.54 -6.34
N ASP A 70 -11.52 -25.26 -7.40
CA ASP A 70 -10.81 -26.48 -7.82
C ASP A 70 -9.36 -26.19 -8.28
N THR A 71 -9.05 -24.93 -8.57
CA THR A 71 -7.73 -24.46 -9.00
C THR A 71 -7.34 -23.14 -8.33
N TYR A 72 -6.11 -22.71 -8.60
CA TYR A 72 -5.56 -21.43 -8.17
C TYR A 72 -5.74 -20.35 -9.24
N GLU A 73 -5.79 -19.09 -8.82
CA GLU A 73 -5.65 -17.95 -9.72
C GLU A 73 -4.27 -17.33 -9.58
N LYS A 74 -3.63 -16.99 -10.69
CA LYS A 74 -2.38 -16.21 -10.71
C LYS A 74 -2.57 -15.01 -11.60
N VAL A 75 -2.42 -13.82 -11.03
CA VAL A 75 -2.61 -12.54 -11.72
C VAL A 75 -1.31 -11.76 -11.65
N LYS A 76 -0.79 -11.35 -12.83
CA LYS A 76 0.33 -10.43 -12.91
C LYS A 76 -0.13 -9.03 -12.52
N VAL A 77 0.63 -8.36 -11.66
CA VAL A 77 0.35 -7.01 -11.19
C VAL A 77 1.25 -6.02 -11.92
N GLY A 78 0.64 -4.96 -12.44
CA GLY A 78 1.33 -3.84 -13.06
C GLY A 78 1.92 -2.88 -12.04
N ARG A 79 2.83 -2.03 -12.49
CA ARG A 79 3.36 -0.93 -11.69
C ARG A 79 2.29 0.15 -11.52
N MET A 80 2.18 0.67 -10.31
CA MET A 80 1.24 1.73 -9.93
C MET A 80 2.03 2.88 -9.27
N GLU A 81 3.05 3.38 -9.97
CA GLU A 81 4.02 4.34 -9.43
C GLU A 81 3.34 5.65 -9.00
N ALA A 82 2.42 6.18 -9.81
CA ALA A 82 1.69 7.39 -9.48
C ALA A 82 0.85 7.24 -8.20
N GLU A 83 0.11 6.14 -8.07
CA GLU A 83 -0.71 5.87 -6.89
C GLU A 83 0.14 5.59 -5.65
N THR A 84 1.27 4.91 -5.84
CA THR A 84 2.19 4.58 -4.73
C THR A 84 2.87 5.83 -4.20
N ASN A 85 3.35 6.70 -5.08
CA ASN A 85 3.94 7.98 -4.70
C ASN A 85 2.92 8.87 -3.99
N ALA A 86 1.72 9.01 -4.56
CA ALA A 86 0.66 9.79 -3.92
C ALA A 86 0.31 9.26 -2.52
N LEU A 87 0.28 7.93 -2.33
CA LEU A 87 0.03 7.32 -1.01
C LEU A 87 1.16 7.61 -0.01
N LEU A 88 2.41 7.51 -0.43
CA LEU A 88 3.58 7.80 0.41
C LEU A 88 3.64 9.28 0.79
N GLU A 89 3.41 10.19 -0.16
CA GLU A 89 3.35 11.63 0.08
C GLU A 89 2.24 11.98 1.07
N HIS A 90 1.04 11.41 0.89
CA HIS A 90 -0.07 11.61 1.81
C HIS A 90 0.29 11.13 3.23
N ARG A 91 0.92 9.97 3.35
CA ARG A 91 1.33 9.41 4.65
C ARG A 91 2.43 10.23 5.31
N GLN A 92 3.38 10.75 4.53
CA GLN A 92 4.42 11.64 5.03
C GLN A 92 3.83 12.92 5.59
N ALA A 93 2.89 13.54 4.86
CA ALA A 93 2.21 14.76 5.30
C ALA A 93 1.43 14.54 6.62
N GLU A 94 0.69 13.42 6.74
CA GLU A 94 0.03 13.05 7.99
C GLU A 94 1.02 12.89 9.15
N THR A 95 2.16 12.24 8.88
CA THR A 95 3.18 11.99 9.90
C THR A 95 3.82 13.30 10.35
N ASN A 96 4.15 14.20 9.42
CA ASN A 96 4.70 15.51 9.74
C ASN A 96 3.72 16.36 10.57
N ALA A 97 2.44 16.39 10.20
CA ALA A 97 1.43 17.13 10.95
C ALA A 97 1.29 16.61 12.40
N LEU A 98 1.36 15.29 12.60
CA LEU A 98 1.34 14.69 13.94
C LEU A 98 2.59 15.02 14.75
N LEU A 99 3.75 15.15 14.10
CA LEU A 99 5.00 15.51 14.76
C LEU A 99 5.04 16.99 15.15
N GLU A 100 4.48 17.87 14.32
CA GLU A 100 4.30 19.29 14.64
C GLU A 100 3.39 19.46 15.86
N GLN A 101 2.23 18.80 15.86
CA GLN A 101 1.32 18.80 17.02
C GLN A 101 2.01 18.27 18.28
N ARG A 102 2.77 17.17 18.15
CA ARG A 102 3.53 16.61 19.28
C ARG A 102 4.64 17.55 19.75
N HIS A 103 5.31 18.28 18.86
CA HIS A 103 6.34 19.25 19.25
C HIS A 103 5.73 20.42 20.04
N ASP A 104 4.53 20.86 19.68
CA ASP A 104 3.82 21.92 20.42
C ASP A 104 3.36 21.47 21.82
N ASP A 105 3.14 20.17 22.00
CA ASP A 105 2.67 19.56 23.25
C ASP A 105 3.80 19.12 24.21
N LEU A 106 5.07 19.09 23.77
CA LEU A 106 6.22 18.60 24.55
C LEU A 106 7.21 19.71 24.93
N ASP A 107 7.72 19.66 26.16
CA ASP A 107 8.80 20.55 26.61
C ASP A 107 10.10 20.29 25.82
N GLY A 108 10.89 21.33 25.59
CA GLY A 108 11.92 21.42 24.52
C GLY A 108 13.02 20.34 24.46
N GLU A 109 13.18 19.50 25.49
CA GLU A 109 14.15 18.39 25.48
C GLU A 109 13.58 17.12 24.81
N GLU A 110 12.28 16.83 24.97
CA GLU A 110 11.64 15.66 24.33
C GLU A 110 11.35 15.89 22.84
N ALA A 111 11.15 17.15 22.46
CA ALA A 111 10.87 17.55 21.09
C ALA A 111 12.06 17.30 20.14
N LEU A 112 13.29 17.47 20.63
CA LEU A 112 14.53 17.25 19.87
C LEU A 112 14.73 15.77 19.50
N VAL A 113 14.39 14.86 20.42
CA VAL A 113 14.50 13.40 20.22
C VAL A 113 13.46 12.92 19.21
N ALA A 114 12.25 13.47 19.23
CA ALA A 114 11.18 13.14 18.29
C ALA A 114 11.54 13.55 16.85
N GLY A 115 12.18 14.72 16.66
CA GLY A 115 12.58 15.22 15.34
C GLY A 115 13.65 14.35 14.64
N VAL A 116 14.61 13.82 15.39
CA VAL A 116 15.70 12.98 14.82
C VAL A 116 15.18 11.62 14.32
N LEU A 117 14.18 11.05 14.99
CA LEU A 117 13.57 9.78 14.57
C LEU A 117 12.67 9.94 13.33
N ALA A 118 12.06 11.11 13.14
CA ALA A 118 11.17 11.41 12.02
C ALA A 118 11.89 11.62 10.67
N LEU A 119 13.14 12.08 10.70
CA LEU A 119 13.93 12.38 9.51
C LEU A 119 14.53 11.15 8.80
N ASN A 120 14.39 9.95 9.39
CA ASN A 120 15.02 8.71 8.93
C ASN A 120 14.05 7.66 8.35
N ILE A 121 12.82 8.05 8.00
CA ILE A 121 11.83 7.22 7.28
C ILE A 121 11.37 7.97 6.04
#